data_AF-A0A2D7TDV1-F1
#
_entry.id   AF-A0A2D7TDV1-F1
#
_cell.length_a   1.000
_cell.length_b   1.000
_cell.length_c   1.000
_cell.angle_alpha   90.00
_cell.angle_beta   90.00
_cell.angle_gamma   90.00
#
_symmetry.space_group_name_H-M   'P 1'
#
loop_
_entity.id
_entity.type
_entity.pdbx_description
1 polymer ?
#
loop_
_entity_poly.entity_id
_entity_poly.type
_entity_poly.pdbx_seq_one_letter_code
_entity_poly.pdbx_strand_id
1 'polypeptide(L)'
;MVDSKKTSKVYLTIVDQWLDTLPAADSEDFKEYADVTPSIIEIWVFAGILGYSGTFNDLHRWVKMKYKKLNRREILNSEIAALHSDIQELRMAITSGEIKGDHGAARLAALEKELRSHIEASERINRSTDKRGLILAGADRVFREFTSIFKDDPQFAEPIENAIDAVWAKLSSELSNG
;
A
#
# COMPACT_ATOMS: atom_id res chain seq x y z
N MET A 1 16.35 -46.77 22.55
CA MET A 1 16.15 -45.81 21.43
C MET A 1 14.97 -44.94 21.80
N VAL A 2 15.21 -43.70 22.19
CA VAL A 2 14.15 -42.71 22.42
C VAL A 2 14.15 -41.82 21.18
N ASP A 3 13.13 -41.96 20.36
CA ASP A 3 12.90 -41.13 19.18
C ASP A 3 12.56 -39.70 19.63
N SER A 4 13.57 -38.84 19.61
CA SER A 4 13.39 -37.40 19.79
C SER A 4 12.78 -36.84 18.51
N LYS A 5 11.44 -36.82 18.43
CA LYS A 5 10.71 -36.01 17.44
C LYS A 5 11.21 -34.57 17.58
N LYS A 6 12.03 -34.13 16.62
CA LYS A 6 12.37 -32.72 16.41
C LYS A 6 11.05 -31.99 16.17
N THR A 7 10.49 -31.40 17.23
CA THR A 7 9.50 -30.35 17.10
C THR A 7 10.23 -29.20 16.42
N SER A 8 10.06 -29.13 15.09
CA SER A 8 10.29 -27.92 14.33
C SER A 8 9.46 -26.83 15.00
N LYS A 9 10.08 -26.05 15.89
CA LYS A 9 9.49 -24.85 16.46
C LYS A 9 9.19 -23.94 15.28
N VAL A 10 7.95 -24.00 14.79
CA VAL A 10 7.41 -22.98 13.92
C VAL A 10 7.48 -21.72 14.77
N TYR A 11 8.39 -20.81 14.45
CA TYR A 11 8.47 -19.52 15.10
C TYR A 11 7.16 -18.79 14.76
N LEU A 12 6.14 -18.95 15.61
CA LEU A 12 4.91 -18.18 15.51
C LEU A 12 5.30 -16.72 15.65
N THR A 13 4.99 -15.92 14.63
CA THR A 13 5.26 -14.49 14.70
C THR A 13 4.36 -13.88 15.79
N ILE A 14 4.74 -12.70 16.29
CA ILE A 14 3.90 -11.92 17.23
C ILE A 14 2.48 -11.73 16.67
N VAL A 15 2.34 -11.66 15.34
CA VAL A 15 1.05 -11.55 14.65
C VAL A 15 0.27 -12.85 14.71
N ASP A 16 0.88 -14.01 14.44
CA ASP A 16 0.18 -15.30 14.54
C ASP A 16 -0.32 -15.53 15.98
N GLN A 17 0.50 -15.19 16.99
CA GLN A 17 0.11 -15.29 18.41
C GLN A 17 -1.05 -14.36 18.76
N TRP A 18 -1.04 -13.13 18.25
CA TRP A 18 -2.15 -12.19 18.45
C TRP A 18 -3.43 -12.67 17.77
N LEU A 19 -3.35 -13.21 16.54
CA LEU A 19 -4.51 -13.75 15.84
C LEU A 19 -5.17 -14.90 16.61
N ASP A 20 -4.38 -15.71 17.32
CA ASP A 20 -4.89 -16.79 18.18
C ASP A 20 -5.62 -16.27 19.44
N THR A 21 -5.45 -14.98 19.80
CA THR A 21 -6.18 -14.35 20.91
C THR A 21 -7.54 -13.78 20.50
N LEU A 22 -7.78 -13.60 19.20
CA LEU A 22 -9.02 -13.05 18.68
C LEU A 22 -10.12 -14.11 18.60
N PRO A 23 -11.41 -13.70 18.63
CA PRO A 23 -12.50 -14.55 18.17
C PRO A 23 -12.22 -15.09 16.76
N ALA A 24 -12.67 -16.32 16.48
CA ALA A 24 -12.39 -16.97 15.21
C ALA A 24 -12.87 -16.16 13.99
N ALA A 25 -14.04 -15.51 14.11
CA ALA A 25 -14.60 -14.64 13.08
C ALA A 25 -13.67 -13.44 12.79
N ASP A 26 -13.28 -12.69 13.82
CA ASP A 26 -12.39 -11.52 13.67
C ASP A 26 -11.01 -11.91 13.12
N SER A 27 -10.48 -13.08 13.51
CA SER A 27 -9.23 -13.58 12.94
C SER A 27 -9.34 -13.92 11.46
N GLU A 28 -10.47 -14.51 11.03
CA GLU A 28 -10.71 -14.88 9.63
C GLU A 28 -10.93 -13.63 8.78
N ASP A 29 -11.76 -12.70 9.25
CA ASP A 29 -12.01 -11.40 8.61
C ASP A 29 -10.71 -10.60 8.42
N PHE A 30 -9.86 -10.57 9.45
CA PHE A 30 -8.54 -9.92 9.34
C PHE A 30 -7.67 -10.58 8.26
N LYS A 31 -7.65 -11.91 8.19
CA LYS A 31 -6.84 -12.64 7.21
C LYS A 31 -7.35 -12.43 5.79
N GLU A 32 -8.66 -12.41 5.57
CA GLU A 32 -9.26 -12.12 4.27
C GLU A 32 -8.92 -10.69 3.84
N TYR A 33 -9.14 -9.71 4.73
CA TYR A 33 -8.81 -8.32 4.47
C TYR A 33 -7.31 -8.13 4.16
N ALA A 34 -6.44 -8.79 4.94
CA ALA A 34 -5.00 -8.74 4.76
C ALA A 34 -4.53 -9.44 3.48
N ASP A 35 -5.31 -10.32 2.85
CA ASP A 35 -4.99 -10.91 1.55
C ASP A 35 -5.27 -9.92 0.40
N VAL A 36 -6.47 -9.36 0.40
CA VAL A 36 -6.95 -8.53 -0.73
C VAL A 36 -6.42 -7.10 -0.71
N THR A 37 -6.08 -6.55 0.45
CA THR A 37 -5.72 -5.12 0.61
C THR A 37 -4.24 -4.85 0.29
N PRO A 38 -3.88 -4.07 -0.75
CA PRO A 38 -2.47 -3.85 -1.10
C PRO A 38 -1.70 -2.98 -0.08
N SER A 39 -2.40 -2.07 0.60
CA SER A 39 -1.80 -1.10 1.51
C SER A 39 -1.46 -1.72 2.87
N ILE A 40 -0.17 -1.80 3.19
CA ILE A 40 0.27 -2.30 4.49
C ILE A 40 -0.14 -1.37 5.65
N ILE A 41 -0.34 -0.08 5.37
CA ILE A 41 -0.80 0.90 6.36
C ILE A 41 -2.27 0.65 6.70
N GLU A 42 -3.11 0.33 5.72
CA GLU A 42 -4.51 -0.02 5.96
C GLU A 42 -4.62 -1.30 6.79
N ILE A 43 -3.82 -2.32 6.47
CA ILE A 43 -3.73 -3.56 7.26
C ILE A 43 -3.26 -3.26 8.69
N TRP A 44 -2.31 -2.34 8.86
CA TRP A 44 -1.83 -1.88 10.16
C TRP A 44 -2.93 -1.21 11.00
N VAL A 45 -3.69 -0.30 10.40
CA VAL A 45 -4.78 0.39 11.07
C VAL A 45 -5.87 -0.61 11.49
N PHE A 46 -6.23 -1.55 10.60
CA PHE A 46 -7.22 -2.57 10.94
C PHE A 46 -6.75 -3.50 12.07
N ALA A 47 -5.48 -3.90 12.06
CA ALA A 47 -4.89 -4.66 13.16
C ALA A 47 -4.98 -3.89 14.49
N GLY A 48 -4.74 -2.57 14.46
CA GLY A 48 -4.89 -1.71 15.63
C GLY A 48 -6.32 -1.64 16.18
N ILE A 49 -7.35 -1.64 15.32
CA ILE A 49 -8.76 -1.68 15.72
C ILE A 49 -9.08 -2.99 16.45
N LEU A 50 -8.51 -4.10 15.97
CA LEU A 50 -8.63 -5.42 16.59
C LEU A 50 -7.67 -5.63 17.79
N GLY A 51 -7.03 -4.57 18.29
CA GLY A 51 -6.22 -4.61 19.51
C GLY A 51 -4.80 -5.16 19.34
N TYR A 52 -4.24 -5.14 18.12
CA TYR A 52 -2.83 -5.52 17.92
C TYR A 52 -1.88 -4.58 18.66
N SER A 53 -1.03 -5.14 19.52
CA SER A 53 -0.07 -4.40 20.35
C SER A 53 1.39 -4.55 19.92
N GLY A 54 1.67 -5.26 18.83
CA GLY A 54 3.03 -5.44 18.30
C GLY A 54 3.51 -4.24 17.49
N THR A 55 4.58 -4.41 16.71
CA THR A 55 5.13 -3.30 15.89
C THR A 55 4.66 -3.36 14.44
N PHE A 56 4.69 -2.21 13.76
CA PHE A 56 4.42 -2.10 12.32
C PHE A 56 5.33 -3.01 11.50
N ASN A 57 6.60 -3.10 11.88
CA ASN A 57 7.58 -3.93 11.17
C ASN A 57 7.26 -5.43 11.27
N ASP A 58 6.76 -5.88 12.42
CA ASP A 58 6.36 -7.28 12.60
C ASP A 58 5.14 -7.62 11.73
N LEU A 59 4.15 -6.73 11.68
CA LEU A 59 2.98 -6.91 10.83
C LEU A 59 3.35 -6.86 9.34
N HIS A 60 4.15 -5.88 8.94
CA HIS A 60 4.64 -5.76 7.56
C HIS A 60 5.40 -7.00 7.10
N ARG A 61 6.28 -7.55 7.95
CA ARG A 61 6.99 -8.79 7.65
C ARG A 61 6.02 -9.96 7.53
N TRP A 62 5.07 -10.09 8.46
CA TRP A 62 4.08 -11.16 8.44
C TRP A 62 3.21 -11.13 7.17
N VAL A 63 2.69 -9.96 6.78
CA VAL A 63 1.91 -9.80 5.55
C VAL A 63 2.73 -10.21 4.33
N LYS A 64 4.00 -9.77 4.23
CA LYS A 64 4.89 -10.15 3.13
C LYS A 64 5.19 -11.65 3.07
N MET A 65 5.24 -12.32 4.22
CA MET A 65 5.51 -13.75 4.30
C MET A 65 4.28 -14.59 3.98
N LYS A 66 3.09 -14.16 4.42
CA LYS A 66 1.83 -14.90 4.26
C LYS A 66 1.19 -14.66 2.89
N TYR A 67 1.21 -13.42 2.41
CA TYR A 67 0.50 -13.00 1.20
C TYR A 67 1.49 -12.55 0.13
N LYS A 68 1.55 -13.31 -0.97
CA LYS A 68 2.26 -12.89 -2.19
C LYS A 68 1.38 -11.93 -2.97
N LYS A 69 1.31 -10.69 -2.49
CA LYS A 69 0.54 -9.64 -3.15
C LYS A 69 1.15 -9.31 -4.51
N LEU A 70 0.28 -9.14 -5.51
CA LEU A 70 0.68 -8.73 -6.84
C LEU A 70 1.30 -7.33 -6.79
N ASN A 71 2.58 -7.21 -7.17
CA ASN A 71 3.26 -5.93 -7.27
C ASN A 71 2.86 -5.24 -8.57
N ARG A 72 1.67 -4.63 -8.59
CA ARG A 72 1.12 -3.93 -9.76
C ARG A 72 2.08 -2.88 -10.32
N ARG A 73 2.85 -2.22 -9.44
CA ARG A 73 3.87 -1.23 -9.83
C ARG A 73 5.00 -1.88 -10.62
N GLU A 74 5.53 -3.00 -10.14
CA GLU A 74 6.60 -3.72 -10.81
C GLU A 74 6.15 -4.28 -12.16
N ILE A 75 4.93 -4.83 -12.23
CA ILE A 75 4.34 -5.30 -13.48
C ILE A 75 4.21 -4.14 -14.46
N LEU A 76 3.60 -3.03 -14.05
CA LEU A 76 3.41 -1.87 -14.93
C LEU A 76 4.76 -1.28 -15.38
N ASN A 77 5.76 -1.23 -14.50
CA ASN A 77 7.11 -0.81 -14.88
C ASN A 77 7.76 -1.76 -15.90
N SER A 78 7.53 -3.07 -15.75
CA SER A 78 8.02 -4.06 -16.73
C SER A 78 7.31 -3.92 -18.09
N GLU A 79 6.00 -3.64 -18.10
CA GLU A 79 5.24 -3.38 -19.32
C GLU A 79 5.69 -2.08 -20.00
N ILE A 80 5.96 -1.00 -19.25
CA ILE A 80 6.51 0.24 -19.78
C ILE A 80 7.86 -0.01 -20.48
N ALA A 81 8.72 -0.83 -19.87
CA ALA A 81 10.02 -1.16 -20.46
C ALA A 81 9.87 -1.99 -21.75
N ALA A 82 8.98 -2.99 -21.75
CA ALA A 82 8.67 -3.79 -22.92
C ALA A 82 8.10 -2.94 -24.06
N LEU A 83 7.07 -2.13 -23.79
CA LEU A 83 6.47 -1.21 -24.76
C LEU A 83 7.50 -0.22 -25.32
N HIS A 84 8.41 0.29 -24.49
CA HIS A 84 9.48 1.15 -24.95
C HIS A 84 10.43 0.42 -25.92
N SER A 85 10.77 -0.85 -25.65
CA SER A 85 11.56 -1.68 -26.57
C SER A 85 10.84 -1.89 -27.90
N ASP A 86 9.57 -2.29 -27.86
CA ASP A 86 8.75 -2.53 -29.05
C ASP A 86 8.64 -1.29 -29.94
N ILE A 87 8.54 -0.09 -29.33
CA ILE A 87 8.54 1.19 -30.05
C ILE A 87 9.88 1.41 -30.77
N GLN A 88 11.02 1.10 -30.15
CA GLN A 88 12.33 1.25 -30.78
C GLN A 88 12.51 0.27 -31.94
N GLU A 89 12.13 -0.99 -31.75
CA GLU A 89 12.19 -2.01 -32.79
C GLU A 89 11.32 -1.63 -34.00
N LEU A 90 10.09 -1.14 -33.76
CA LEU A 90 9.21 -0.68 -34.82
C LEU A 90 9.79 0.54 -35.57
N ARG A 91 10.39 1.50 -34.85
CA ARG A 91 11.07 2.66 -35.48
C ARG A 91 12.23 2.23 -36.37
N MET A 92 13.00 1.23 -35.94
CA MET A 92 14.09 0.66 -36.73
C MET A 92 13.57 -0.02 -37.99
N ALA A 93 12.55 -0.88 -37.87
CA ALA A 93 11.95 -1.60 -39.00
C ALA A 93 11.30 -0.68 -40.05
N ILE A 94 10.73 0.47 -39.62
CA ILE A 94 10.23 1.50 -40.54
C ILE A 94 11.39 2.17 -41.28
N THR A 95 12.47 2.47 -40.58
CA THR A 95 13.64 3.18 -41.13
C THR A 95 14.46 2.30 -42.07
N SER A 96 14.56 0.99 -41.80
CA SER A 96 15.21 0.00 -42.66
C SER A 96 14.40 -0.33 -43.93
N GLY A 97 13.13 0.10 -43.98
CA GLY A 97 12.23 -0.16 -45.11
C GLY A 97 11.58 -1.55 -45.08
N GLU A 98 11.76 -2.32 -44.00
CA GLU A 98 11.07 -3.60 -43.78
C GLU A 98 9.56 -3.43 -43.63
N ILE A 99 9.12 -2.28 -43.10
CA ILE A 99 7.73 -1.91 -42.94
C ILE A 99 7.44 -0.63 -43.74
N LYS A 100 6.36 -0.64 -44.52
CA LYS A 100 5.91 0.57 -45.22
C LYS A 100 5.59 1.69 -44.24
N GLY A 101 6.11 2.89 -44.50
CA GLY A 101 6.05 4.02 -43.56
C GLY A 101 4.65 4.47 -43.17
N ASP A 102 3.67 4.34 -44.05
CA ASP A 102 2.26 4.64 -43.80
C ASP A 102 1.62 3.67 -42.78
N HIS A 103 1.82 2.36 -42.96
CA HIS A 103 1.35 1.35 -42.00
C HIS A 103 2.15 1.37 -40.68
N GLY A 104 3.45 1.67 -40.76
CA GLY A 104 4.32 1.79 -39.59
C GLY A 104 4.00 2.99 -38.72
N ALA A 105 3.74 4.16 -39.31
CA ALA A 105 3.46 5.39 -38.57
C ALA A 105 2.17 5.27 -37.72
N ALA A 106 1.13 4.63 -38.25
CA ALA A 106 -0.12 4.44 -37.51
C ALA A 106 0.06 3.52 -36.28
N ARG A 107 0.83 2.43 -36.42
CA ARG A 107 1.14 1.51 -35.32
C ARG A 107 2.06 2.16 -34.29
N LEU A 108 3.05 2.93 -34.75
CA LEU A 108 3.95 3.67 -33.87
C LEU A 108 3.18 4.69 -33.01
N ALA A 109 2.27 5.45 -33.63
CA ALA A 109 1.43 6.40 -32.91
C ALA A 109 0.52 5.72 -31.86
N ALA A 110 0.04 4.50 -32.14
CA ALA A 110 -0.76 3.72 -31.19
C ALA A 110 0.07 3.30 -29.97
N LEU A 111 1.26 2.70 -30.19
CA LEU A 111 2.15 2.27 -29.12
C LEU A 111 2.64 3.46 -28.27
N GLU A 112 2.96 4.60 -28.88
CA GLU A 112 3.35 5.81 -28.15
C GLU A 112 2.23 6.40 -27.31
N LYS A 113 0.98 6.23 -27.72
CA LYS A 113 -0.19 6.62 -26.91
C LYS A 113 -0.37 5.67 -25.73
N GLU A 114 -0.19 4.37 -25.95
CA GLU A 114 -0.28 3.34 -24.91
C GLU A 114 0.83 3.51 -23.85
N LEU A 115 2.07 3.74 -24.28
CA LEU A 115 3.20 4.04 -23.39
C LEU A 115 2.91 5.25 -22.49
N ARG A 116 2.38 6.34 -23.05
CA ARG A 116 1.99 7.52 -22.25
C ARG A 116 0.90 7.19 -21.24
N SER A 117 -0.10 6.39 -21.63
CA SER A 117 -1.16 5.94 -20.72
C SER A 117 -0.62 5.11 -19.55
N HIS A 118 0.34 4.21 -19.82
CA HIS A 118 0.99 3.40 -18.78
C HIS A 118 1.84 4.25 -17.83
N ILE A 119 2.57 5.23 -18.35
CA ILE A 119 3.35 6.20 -17.54
C ILE A 119 2.41 6.99 -16.61
N GLU A 120 1.31 7.53 -17.13
CA GLU A 120 0.32 8.25 -16.32
C GLU A 120 -0.33 7.33 -15.25
N ALA A 121 -0.61 6.08 -15.59
CA ALA A 121 -1.11 5.09 -14.62
C ALA A 121 -0.08 4.81 -13.51
N SER A 122 1.20 4.69 -13.85
CA SER A 122 2.30 4.51 -12.89
C SER A 122 2.43 5.72 -11.95
N GLU A 123 2.36 6.94 -12.49
CA GLU A 123 2.37 8.16 -11.69
C GLU A 123 1.17 8.28 -10.74
N ARG A 124 -0.03 7.87 -11.20
CA ARG A 124 -1.23 7.84 -10.34
C ARG A 124 -1.06 6.88 -9.17
N ILE A 125 -0.55 5.67 -9.41
CA ILE A 125 -0.27 4.67 -8.38
C ILE A 125 0.75 5.21 -7.35
N ASN A 126 1.79 5.91 -7.82
CA ASN A 126 2.80 6.51 -6.94
C ASN A 126 2.23 7.68 -6.12
N ARG A 127 1.31 8.48 -6.68
CA ARG A 127 0.68 9.61 -5.97
C ARG A 127 -0.35 9.17 -4.93
N SER A 128 -1.15 8.14 -5.22
CA SER A 128 -2.26 7.73 -4.35
C SER A 128 -1.82 6.93 -3.12
N THR A 129 -0.76 6.14 -3.24
CA THR A 129 -0.46 5.11 -2.24
C THR A 129 0.37 5.62 -1.05
N ASP A 130 1.22 6.63 -1.24
CA ASP A 130 2.12 7.09 -0.18
C ASP A 130 1.62 8.32 0.57
N LYS A 131 1.19 9.38 -0.12
CA LYS A 131 1.08 10.69 0.53
C LYS A 131 -0.12 10.81 1.48
N ARG A 132 -1.31 10.41 1.02
CA ARG A 132 -2.56 10.58 1.79
C ARG A 132 -2.61 9.64 2.98
N GLY A 133 -2.27 8.37 2.79
CA GLY A 133 -2.26 7.35 3.84
C GLY A 133 -1.25 7.67 4.94
N LEU A 134 -0.02 8.09 4.57
CA LEU A 134 1.00 8.46 5.55
C LEU A 134 0.63 9.73 6.34
N ILE A 135 0.08 10.76 5.68
CA ILE A 135 -0.28 12.02 6.35
C ILE A 135 -1.43 11.80 7.34
N LEU A 136 -2.48 11.06 6.94
CA LEU A 136 -3.61 10.79 7.82
C LEU A 136 -3.25 9.86 8.98
N ALA A 137 -2.42 8.84 8.74
CA ALA A 137 -1.93 7.95 9.80
C ALA A 137 -1.00 8.67 10.78
N GLY A 138 -0.14 9.57 10.28
CA GLY A 138 0.71 10.41 11.13
C GLY A 138 -0.10 11.40 11.97
N ALA A 139 -1.12 12.03 11.38
CA ALA A 139 -2.01 12.95 12.08
C ALA A 139 -2.81 12.24 13.19
N ASP A 140 -3.42 11.09 12.89
CA ASP A 140 -4.14 10.27 13.89
C ASP A 140 -3.23 9.88 15.05
N ARG A 141 -1.98 9.48 14.78
CA ARG A 141 -1.02 9.15 15.84
C ARG A 141 -0.71 10.34 16.74
N VAL A 142 -0.47 11.52 16.18
CA VAL A 142 -0.19 12.74 16.95
C VAL A 142 -1.39 13.16 17.79
N PHE A 143 -2.60 13.06 17.25
CA PHE A 143 -3.83 13.42 17.98
C PHE A 143 -4.06 12.52 19.20
N ARG A 144 -3.88 11.20 19.05
CA ARG A 144 -4.02 10.27 20.17
C ARG A 144 -3.01 10.53 21.29
N GLU A 145 -1.76 10.84 20.94
CA GLU A 145 -0.74 11.19 21.94
C GLU A 145 -1.07 12.52 22.62
N PHE A 146 -1.53 13.52 21.87
CA PHE A 146 -1.98 14.80 22.43
C PHE A 146 -3.13 14.60 23.42
N THR A 147 -4.20 13.90 23.02
CA THR A 147 -5.31 13.59 23.92
C THR A 147 -4.85 12.81 25.14
N SER A 148 -3.93 11.84 24.98
CA SER A 148 -3.40 11.05 26.10
C SER A 148 -2.55 11.88 27.09
N ILE A 149 -1.79 12.87 26.61
CA ILE A 149 -0.95 13.74 27.46
C ILE A 149 -1.81 14.65 28.34
N PHE A 150 -2.91 15.15 27.78
CA PHE A 150 -3.76 16.15 28.44
C PHE A 150 -5.07 15.59 29.01
N LYS A 151 -5.29 14.27 28.94
CA LYS A 151 -6.54 13.61 29.37
C LYS A 151 -6.97 13.91 30.81
N ASP A 152 -5.99 14.16 31.69
CA ASP A 152 -6.21 14.38 33.13
C ASP A 152 -6.34 15.88 33.47
N ASP A 153 -6.27 16.76 32.46
CA ASP A 153 -6.41 18.21 32.61
C ASP A 153 -7.70 18.72 31.93
N PRO A 154 -8.78 18.94 32.72
CA PRO A 154 -10.07 19.37 32.21
C PRO A 154 -10.03 20.72 31.49
N GLN A 155 -9.02 21.56 31.75
CA GLN A 155 -8.90 22.88 31.15
C GLN A 155 -8.52 22.80 29.66
N PHE A 156 -7.91 21.69 29.24
CA PHE A 156 -7.41 21.51 27.86
C PHE A 156 -8.24 20.53 27.02
N ALA A 157 -9.15 19.75 27.61
CA ALA A 157 -9.92 18.74 26.89
C ALA A 157 -10.71 19.32 25.69
N GLU A 158 -11.59 20.29 25.94
CA GLU A 158 -12.43 20.91 24.90
C GLU A 158 -11.62 21.75 23.88
N PRO A 159 -10.61 22.56 24.28
CA PRO A 159 -9.74 23.23 23.32
C PRO A 159 -8.94 22.29 22.41
N ILE A 160 -8.49 21.13 22.93
CA ILE A 160 -7.72 20.14 22.16
C ILE A 160 -8.62 19.43 21.16
N GLU A 161 -9.82 19.02 21.55
CA GLU A 161 -10.79 18.41 20.63
C GLU A 161 -11.12 19.37 19.47
N ASN A 162 -11.41 20.63 19.77
CA ASN A 162 -11.67 21.64 18.76
C ASN A 162 -10.46 21.87 17.82
N ALA A 163 -9.24 21.83 18.35
CA ALA A 163 -8.02 21.96 17.55
C ALA A 163 -7.77 20.73 16.66
N ILE A 164 -8.03 19.51 17.16
CA ILE A 164 -7.96 18.25 16.41
C ILE A 164 -8.92 18.30 15.23
N ASP A 165 -10.18 18.67 15.47
CA ASP A 165 -11.22 18.76 14.44
C ASP A 165 -10.87 19.78 13.36
N ALA A 166 -10.35 20.95 13.76
CA ALA A 166 -9.91 21.99 12.82
C ALA A 166 -8.73 21.54 11.94
N VAL A 167 -7.74 20.86 12.53
CA VAL A 167 -6.58 20.32 11.79
C VAL A 167 -7.01 19.18 10.87
N TRP A 168 -7.89 18.29 11.34
CA TRP A 168 -8.42 17.19 10.54
C TRP A 168 -9.22 17.68 9.33
N ALA A 169 -10.08 18.68 9.50
CA ALA A 169 -10.84 19.31 8.43
C ALA A 169 -9.91 19.96 7.38
N LYS A 170 -8.85 20.64 7.83
CA LYS A 170 -7.85 21.27 6.96
C LYS A 170 -7.07 20.22 6.16
N LEU A 171 -6.53 19.20 6.82
CA LEU A 171 -5.78 18.11 6.16
C LEU A 171 -6.67 17.38 5.15
N SER A 172 -7.92 17.12 5.51
CA SER A 172 -8.89 16.45 4.61
C SER A 172 -9.18 17.28 3.36
N SER A 173 -9.32 18.60 3.49
CA SER A 173 -9.52 19.52 2.36
C SER A 173 -8.29 19.65 1.47
N GLU A 174 -7.09 19.76 2.04
CA GLU A 174 -5.83 19.82 1.30
C GLU A 174 -5.56 18.52 0.52
N LEU A 175 -5.93 17.37 1.08
CA LEU A 175 -5.80 16.06 0.46
C LEU A 175 -6.93 15.71 -0.51
N SER A 176 -8.03 16.48 -0.55
CA SER A 176 -9.10 16.32 -1.55
C SER A 176 -8.90 17.19 -2.80
N ASN A 177 -8.12 18.27 -2.70
CA ASN A 177 -7.97 19.29 -3.74
C ASN A 177 -6.64 19.20 -4.53
N GLY A 178 -5.82 18.19 -4.28
CA GLY A 178 -4.55 17.93 -4.98
C GLY A 178 -4.48 16.53 -5.57
#